data_AF-A0A6M1ZXY7-F1
#
_entry.id   AF-A0A6M1ZXY7-F1
#
_cell.length_a   1.000
_cell.length_b   1.000
_cell.length_c   1.000
_cell.angle_alpha   90.00
_cell.angle_beta   90.00
_cell.angle_gamma   90.00
#
_symmetry.space_group_name_H-M   'P 1'
#
loop_
_entity.id
_entity.type
_entity.pdbx_description
1 polymer ?
#
loop_
_entity_poly.entity_id
_entity_poly.type
_entity_poly.pdbx_seq_one_letter_code
_entity_poly.pdbx_strand_id
1 'polypeptide(L)'
;MDVSKALSNRAYSGINIEEIVRDVKIFKSKLSKNNPLEGTFYRKKVLDQMKLNPKTGNTDYHGFPKIVDNYAKYGKIEKVLGRDGIFRTKISLKGSYKDKDGFFEWIVEPNNSINHRIFKIKN
;
A
#
# COMPACT_ATOMS: atom_id res chain seq x y z
N MET A 1 -24.06 -8.22 -20.39
CA MET A 1 -23.65 -8.57 -21.76
C MET A 1 -22.26 -9.17 -21.67
N ASP A 2 -22.11 -10.45 -21.98
CA ASP A 2 -20.86 -11.18 -21.82
C ASP A 2 -19.89 -10.79 -22.95
N VAL A 3 -18.78 -10.14 -22.59
CA VAL A 3 -17.81 -9.58 -23.56
C VAL A 3 -17.18 -10.69 -24.41
N SER A 4 -17.11 -11.91 -23.86
CA SER A 4 -16.61 -13.10 -24.56
C SER A 4 -17.49 -13.49 -25.76
N LYS A 5 -18.82 -13.32 -25.65
CA LYS A 5 -19.78 -13.60 -26.75
C LYS A 5 -19.77 -12.52 -27.83
N ALA A 6 -19.39 -11.28 -27.52
CA ALA A 6 -19.34 -10.20 -28.52
C ALA A 6 -18.13 -10.31 -29.45
N LEU A 7 -17.04 -10.94 -29.01
CA LEU A 7 -15.80 -11.08 -29.78
C LEU A 7 -15.78 -12.32 -30.69
N SER A 8 -16.62 -13.33 -30.45
CA SER A 8 -16.61 -14.55 -31.26
C SER A 8 -17.25 -14.39 -32.65
N ASN A 9 -17.97 -13.30 -32.91
CA ASN A 9 -18.74 -13.10 -34.15
C ASN A 9 -18.04 -12.25 -35.22
N ARG A 10 -16.80 -11.82 -35.01
CA ARG A 10 -15.94 -11.28 -36.08
C ARG A 10 -14.66 -12.07 -36.11
N ALA A 11 -14.55 -12.95 -37.12
CA ALA A 11 -13.32 -13.66 -37.45
C ALA A 11 -12.24 -12.63 -37.86
N TYR A 12 -11.50 -12.12 -36.89
CA TYR A 12 -10.21 -11.49 -37.15
C TYR A 12 -9.20 -12.63 -37.35
N SER A 13 -9.07 -13.06 -38.60
CA SER A 13 -8.06 -14.03 -39.02
C SER A 13 -6.67 -13.52 -38.61
N GLY A 14 -6.09 -14.12 -37.57
CA GLY A 14 -4.77 -13.78 -37.06
C GLY A 14 -4.71 -13.35 -35.60
N ILE A 15 -5.86 -13.16 -34.92
CA ILE A 15 -5.87 -12.80 -33.49
C ILE A 15 -6.27 -14.01 -32.66
N ASN A 16 -5.37 -14.45 -31.77
CA ASN A 16 -5.65 -15.50 -30.80
C ASN A 16 -6.49 -14.94 -29.63
N ILE A 17 -7.80 -15.18 -29.66
CA ILE A 17 -8.73 -14.66 -28.64
C ILE A 17 -8.41 -15.21 -27.24
N GLU A 18 -7.92 -16.45 -27.12
CA GLU A 18 -7.54 -17.03 -25.83
C GLU A 18 -6.35 -16.30 -25.19
N GLU A 19 -5.38 -15.89 -26.01
CA GLU A 19 -4.21 -15.12 -25.55
C GLU A 19 -4.64 -13.74 -25.03
N ILE A 20 -5.53 -13.05 -25.73
CA ILE A 20 -6.10 -11.77 -25.29
C ILE A 20 -6.87 -11.91 -23.97
N VAL A 21 -7.73 -12.93 -23.85
CA VAL A 21 -8.49 -13.17 -22.63
C VAL A 21 -7.56 -13.44 -21.45
N ARG A 22 -6.48 -14.20 -21.66
CA ARG A 22 -5.44 -14.47 -20.66
C ARG A 22 -4.75 -13.18 -20.22
N ASP A 23 -4.35 -12.33 -21.16
CA ASP A 23 -3.64 -11.10 -20.88
C ASP A 23 -4.53 -10.07 -20.17
N VAL A 24 -5.82 -9.98 -20.54
CA VAL A 24 -6.81 -9.16 -19.82
C VAL A 24 -6.98 -9.65 -18.39
N LYS A 25 -6.97 -10.97 -18.16
CA LYS A 25 -7.07 -11.55 -16.81
C LYS A 25 -5.82 -11.26 -15.97
N ILE A 26 -4.63 -11.37 -16.56
CA ILE A 26 -3.35 -10.99 -15.94
C ILE A 26 -3.31 -9.48 -15.66
N PHE A 27 -3.83 -8.66 -16.55
CA PHE A 27 -3.88 -7.22 -16.37
C PHE A 27 -4.85 -6.83 -15.25
N LYS A 28 -6.05 -7.43 -15.21
CA LYS A 28 -7.02 -7.23 -14.11
C LYS A 28 -6.48 -7.67 -12.75
N SER A 29 -5.75 -8.79 -12.67
CA SER A 29 -5.14 -9.23 -11.42
C SER A 29 -3.97 -8.33 -10.99
N LYS A 30 -3.20 -7.79 -11.94
CA LYS A 30 -2.21 -6.74 -11.67
C LYS A 30 -2.84 -5.42 -11.22
N LEU A 31 -4.05 -5.11 -11.71
CA LEU A 31 -4.82 -3.92 -11.31
C LEU A 31 -5.46 -4.08 -9.93
N SER A 32 -5.83 -5.30 -9.52
CA SER A 32 -6.18 -5.59 -8.13
C SER A 32 -4.92 -5.69 -7.28
N LYS A 33 -4.21 -4.57 -7.12
CA LYS A 33 -3.19 -4.49 -6.07
C LYS A 33 -3.90 -4.57 -4.74
N ASN A 34 -3.79 -5.72 -4.09
CA ASN A 34 -4.19 -5.90 -2.70
C ASN A 34 -3.48 -4.85 -1.86
N ASN A 35 -4.14 -4.41 -0.79
CA ASN A 35 -3.55 -3.43 0.10
C ASN A 35 -2.29 -4.05 0.74
N PRO A 36 -1.09 -3.44 0.64
CA PRO A 36 0.13 -4.00 1.24
C PRO A 36 0.07 -4.08 2.78
N LEU A 37 -0.93 -3.44 3.40
CA LEU A 37 -1.20 -3.54 4.84
C LEU A 37 -2.29 -4.58 5.17
N GLU A 38 -2.86 -5.25 4.18
CA GLU A 38 -3.83 -6.32 4.41
C GLU A 38 -3.19 -7.47 5.21
N GLY A 39 -3.87 -7.93 6.27
CA GLY A 39 -3.34 -8.97 7.17
C GLY A 39 -2.19 -8.53 8.09
N THR A 40 -1.82 -7.24 8.09
CA THR A 40 -0.79 -6.71 8.99
C THR A 40 -1.34 -6.29 10.35
N PHE A 41 -0.46 -6.18 11.34
CA PHE A 41 -0.83 -5.72 12.68
C PHE A 41 0.23 -4.80 13.28
N TYR A 42 -0.20 -3.78 14.04
CA TYR A 42 0.73 -2.88 14.72
C TYR A 42 1.39 -3.54 15.92
N ARG A 43 2.72 -3.40 16.04
CA ARG A 43 3.39 -3.70 17.31
C ARG A 43 2.90 -2.76 18.41
N LYS A 44 2.89 -3.23 19.67
CA LYS A 44 2.50 -2.43 20.84
C LYS A 44 3.21 -1.07 20.89
N LYS A 45 4.52 -1.04 20.60
CA LYS A 45 5.32 0.18 20.43
C LYS A 45 4.65 1.21 19.52
N VAL A 46 4.18 0.78 18.35
CA VAL A 46 3.60 1.69 17.35
C VAL A 46 2.23 2.17 17.82
N LEU A 47 1.43 1.29 18.40
CA LEU A 47 0.16 1.67 19.02
C LEU A 47 0.35 2.72 20.12
N ASP A 48 1.42 2.60 20.91
CA ASP A 48 1.76 3.56 21.96
C ASP A 48 2.22 4.91 21.36
N GLN A 49 3.01 4.91 20.28
CA GLN A 49 3.44 6.12 19.56
C GLN A 49 2.29 6.85 18.84
N MET A 50 1.25 6.12 18.42
CA MET A 50 0.06 6.69 17.78
C MET A 50 -0.81 7.50 18.74
N LYS A 51 -0.62 7.34 20.06
CA LYS A 51 -1.35 8.10 21.09
C LYS A 51 -0.80 9.52 21.17
N LEU A 52 -1.61 10.43 21.70
CA LEU A 52 -1.15 11.78 22.04
C LEU A 52 -0.02 11.70 23.06
N ASN A 53 1.04 12.47 22.84
CA ASN A 53 2.07 12.66 23.84
C ASN A 53 1.42 13.41 25.03
N PRO A 54 1.42 12.83 26.25
CA PRO A 54 0.73 13.42 27.39
C PRO A 54 1.36 14.75 27.85
N LYS A 55 2.61 15.03 27.47
CA LYS A 55 3.30 16.29 27.82
C LYS A 55 2.99 17.43 26.85
N THR A 56 2.81 17.12 25.56
CA THR A 56 2.67 18.14 24.51
C THR A 56 1.25 18.21 23.93
N GLY A 57 0.37 17.29 24.32
CA GLY A 57 -0.98 17.15 23.76
C GLY A 57 -1.00 16.79 22.27
N ASN A 58 0.15 16.42 21.69
CA ASN A 58 0.33 16.22 20.26
C ASN A 58 0.97 14.86 19.98
N THR A 59 0.66 14.25 18.83
CA THR A 59 1.48 13.12 18.35
C THR A 59 2.68 13.66 17.57
N ASP A 60 3.83 13.00 17.69
CA ASP A 60 5.04 13.29 16.90
C ASP A 60 4.91 12.77 15.46
N TYR A 61 3.83 13.14 14.77
CA TYR A 61 3.45 12.69 13.42
C TYR A 61 3.13 11.18 13.26
N HIS A 62 3.12 10.40 14.34
CA HIS A 62 2.74 8.98 14.32
C HIS A 62 1.21 8.77 14.38
N GLY A 63 0.45 9.77 14.84
CA GLY A 63 -0.99 9.67 15.11
C GLY A 63 -1.92 10.03 13.97
N PHE A 64 -1.48 9.98 12.70
CA PHE A 64 -2.40 10.22 11.59
C PHE A 64 -3.53 9.15 11.56
N PRO A 65 -4.73 9.47 11.05
CA PRO A 65 -5.90 8.59 11.16
C PRO A 65 -5.68 7.19 10.57
N LYS A 66 -6.23 6.15 11.20
CA LYS A 66 -6.16 4.76 10.69
C LYS A 66 -6.80 4.59 9.32
N ILE A 67 -7.77 5.44 8.94
CA ILE A 67 -8.39 5.40 7.62
C ILE A 67 -7.38 5.56 6.47
N VAL A 68 -6.23 6.20 6.73
CA VAL A 68 -5.15 6.35 5.75
C VAL A 68 -4.57 4.99 5.33
N ASP A 69 -4.66 3.97 6.18
CA ASP A 69 -4.15 2.61 5.89
C ASP A 69 -4.86 2.00 4.67
N ASN A 70 -6.14 2.35 4.44
CA ASN A 70 -6.92 1.87 3.29
C ASN A 70 -6.36 2.35 1.94
N TYR A 71 -5.53 3.40 1.95
CA TYR A 71 -4.95 4.01 0.76
C TYR A 71 -3.50 3.59 0.52
N ALA A 72 -2.91 2.76 1.39
CA ALA A 72 -1.51 2.33 1.27
C ALA A 72 -1.21 1.61 -0.06
N LYS A 73 -2.22 1.01 -0.71
CA LYS A 73 -2.10 0.41 -2.06
C LYS A 73 -1.69 1.38 -3.17
N TYR A 74 -1.92 2.68 -2.94
CA TYR A 74 -1.52 3.74 -3.87
C TYR A 74 -0.13 4.31 -3.56
N GLY A 75 0.51 3.86 -2.48
CA GLY A 75 1.87 4.27 -2.12
C GLY A 75 2.94 3.62 -2.99
N LYS A 76 4.14 4.21 -2.98
CA LYS A 76 5.35 3.57 -3.49
C LYS A 76 5.73 2.43 -2.52
N ILE A 77 5.95 1.24 -3.06
CA ILE A 77 6.34 0.05 -2.29
C ILE A 77 7.80 -0.28 -2.62
N GLU A 78 8.64 -0.40 -1.60
CA GLU A 78 10.07 -0.68 -1.73
C GLU A 78 10.50 -1.78 -0.75
N LYS A 79 11.46 -2.61 -1.16
CA LYS A 79 12.18 -3.51 -0.26
C LYS A 79 13.36 -2.74 0.32
N VAL A 80 13.50 -2.72 1.64
CA VAL A 80 14.61 -2.05 2.35
C VAL A 80 15.36 -3.07 3.20
N LEU A 81 16.69 -3.06 3.13
CA LEU A 81 17.55 -3.88 3.99
C LEU A 81 17.82 -3.13 5.29
N GLY A 82 17.40 -3.72 6.41
CA GLY A 82 17.73 -3.19 7.74
C GLY A 82 19.20 -3.37 8.09
N ARG A 83 19.68 -2.63 9.10
CA ARG A 83 21.04 -2.79 9.64
C ARG A 83 21.28 -4.17 10.26
N ASP A 84 20.20 -4.88 10.58
CA ASP A 84 20.18 -6.26 11.07
C ASP A 84 20.21 -7.30 9.93
N GLY A 85 20.36 -6.88 8.68
CA GLY A 85 20.36 -7.78 7.52
C GLY A 85 18.98 -8.29 7.10
N ILE A 86 17.90 -7.81 7.74
CA ILE A 86 16.53 -8.27 7.45
C ILE A 86 15.87 -7.35 6.42
N PHE A 87 15.36 -7.93 5.33
CA PHE A 87 14.54 -7.21 4.36
C PHE A 87 13.14 -6.92 4.90
N ARG A 88 12.68 -5.69 4.66
CA ARG A 88 11.34 -5.20 5.06
C ARG A 88 10.64 -4.55 3.90
N THR A 89 9.32 -4.48 3.97
CA THR A 89 8.51 -3.73 3.00
C THR A 89 8.29 -2.33 3.53
N LYS A 90 8.78 -1.32 2.82
CA LYS A 90 8.48 0.08 3.07
C LYS A 90 7.37 0.54 2.11
N ILE A 91 6.37 1.22 2.65
CA ILE A 91 5.31 1.87 1.87
C ILE A 91 5.39 3.37 2.14
N SER A 92 5.42 4.18 1.08
CA SER A 92 5.39 5.65 1.15
C SER A 92 4.24 6.19 0.30
N LEU A 93 3.19 6.70 0.94
CA LEU A 93 2.03 7.32 0.30
C LEU A 93 2.14 8.84 0.40
N LYS A 94 2.23 9.53 -0.74
CA LYS A 94 2.26 11.00 -0.78
C LYS A 94 0.93 11.56 -0.28
N GLY A 95 0.97 12.63 0.50
CA GLY A 95 -0.21 13.38 0.92
C GLY A 95 0.14 14.51 1.88
N SER A 96 -0.86 15.01 2.61
CA SER A 96 -0.69 16.13 3.53
C SER A 96 -1.32 15.80 4.89
N TYR A 97 -0.70 16.25 5.96
CA TYR A 97 -1.16 16.04 7.33
C TYR A 97 -0.72 17.22 8.20
N LYS A 98 -1.67 17.81 8.95
CA LYS A 98 -1.45 19.01 9.78
C LYS A 98 -0.83 20.18 8.98
N ASP A 99 -1.42 20.49 7.82
CA ASP A 99 -0.99 21.59 6.93
C ASP A 99 0.45 21.49 6.42
N LYS A 100 1.01 20.27 6.42
CA LYS A 100 2.32 19.96 5.85
C LYS A 100 2.18 18.91 4.78
N ASP A 101 2.86 19.11 3.66
CA ASP A 101 3.02 18.10 2.62
C ASP A 101 4.10 17.09 3.01
N GLY A 102 3.93 15.85 2.58
CA GLY A 102 4.83 14.78 2.97
C GLY A 102 4.40 13.40 2.50
N PHE A 103 4.81 12.40 3.28
CA PHE A 103 4.55 11.00 3.03
C PHE A 103 4.05 10.32 4.29
N PHE A 104 2.94 9.59 4.19
CA PHE A 104 2.58 8.56 5.16
C PHE A 104 3.46 7.35 4.90
N GLU A 105 4.26 6.96 5.90
CA GLU A 105 5.19 5.85 5.78
C GLU A 105 4.84 4.71 6.73
N TRP A 106 4.96 3.47 6.23
CA TRP A 106 4.87 2.24 7.01
C TRP A 106 6.09 1.35 6.72
N ILE A 107 6.57 0.63 7.72
CA ILE A 107 7.52 -0.47 7.53
C ILE A 107 6.93 -1.75 8.11
N VAL A 108 6.74 -2.73 7.23
CA VAL A 108 6.21 -4.06 7.52
C VAL A 108 7.37 -5.04 7.63
N GLU A 109 7.45 -5.72 8.77
CA GLU A 109 8.39 -6.80 9.07
C GLU A 109 7.97 -8.10 8.35
N PRO A 110 8.88 -9.09 8.18
CA PRO A 110 8.55 -10.36 7.53
C PRO A 110 7.39 -11.14 8.15
N ASN A 111 7.12 -10.94 9.44
CA ASN A 111 6.02 -11.57 10.16
C ASN A 111 4.71 -10.75 10.12
N ASN A 112 4.56 -9.85 9.15
CA ASN A 112 3.43 -8.94 8.97
C ASN A 112 3.20 -7.93 10.12
N SER A 113 4.14 -7.80 11.06
CA SER A 113 4.06 -6.75 12.07
C SER A 113 4.52 -5.40 11.51
N ILE A 114 3.78 -4.32 11.81
CA ILE A 114 4.18 -2.95 11.51
C ILE A 114 5.00 -2.42 12.68
N ASN A 115 6.27 -2.09 12.42
CA ASN A 115 7.23 -1.59 13.41
C ASN A 115 7.57 -0.10 13.22
N HIS A 116 7.01 0.52 12.18
CA HIS A 116 7.15 1.94 11.86
C HIS A 116 5.87 2.47 11.23
N ARG A 117 5.40 3.61 11.70
CA ARG A 117 4.28 4.39 11.16
C ARG A 117 4.57 5.86 11.44
N ILE A 118 4.79 6.68 10.41
CA ILE A 118 5.04 8.11 10.62
C ILE A 118 4.58 8.92 9.40
N PHE A 119 4.12 10.15 9.63
CA PHE A 119 4.04 11.14 8.57
C PHE A 119 5.38 11.88 8.47
N LYS A 120 6.11 11.67 7.37
CA LYS A 120 7.38 12.34 7.09
C LYS A 120 7.13 13.58 6.26
N ILE A 121 7.36 14.76 6.84
CA ILE A 121 7.25 16.05 6.13
C ILE A 121 8.25 16.06 4.96
N LYS A 122 7.80 16.58 3.82
CA LYS A 122 8.67 16.91 2.69
C LYS A 122 9.29 18.28 2.94
N ASN A 123 10.61 18.30 3.08
CA ASN A 123 11.38 19.55 3.07
C ASN A 123 11.49 20.09 1.64
#